data_AF-A0A2H3DHG1-F1
#
_entry.id   AF-A0A2H3DHG1-F1
#
_cell.length_a   1.000
_cell.length_b   1.000
_cell.length_c   1.000
_cell.angle_alpha   90.00
_cell.angle_beta   90.00
_cell.angle_gamma   90.00
#
_symmetry.space_group_name_H-M   'P 1'
#
loop_
_entity.id
_entity.type
_entity.pdbx_description
1 polymer ?
#
loop_
_entity_poly.entity_id
_entity_poly.type
_entity_poly.pdbx_seq_one_letter_code
_entity_poly.pdbx_strand_id
1 'polypeptide(L)'
;FDSISDQIIAWANKSEKEKDGRTLIQVTRLVFEKATNEATWSEMYARLCRKIMEQISPKVQDDSIKNAEGKPIAGGQLFRKYLLNRCQEDFERGWVAKEATAAAAASKAIEDQAAESASQQKGDGEEEIVLYSEEYYAAQKAKRQGLGLIKFIGELFKLQM
;
A
#
# COMPACT_ATOMS: atom_id res chain seq x y z
N PHE A 1 -0.62 -13.45 18.17
CA PHE A 1 0.23 -12.45 17.50
C PHE A 1 1.69 -12.89 17.53
N ASP A 2 2.29 -13.06 18.71
CA ASP A 2 3.74 -13.27 18.86
C ASP A 2 4.30 -14.42 18.03
N SER A 3 3.77 -15.64 18.19
CA SER A 3 4.25 -16.82 17.46
C SER A 3 4.33 -16.65 15.94
N ILE A 4 3.37 -15.97 15.32
CA ILE A 4 3.35 -15.75 13.86
C ILE A 4 4.30 -14.60 13.49
N SER A 5 4.30 -13.52 14.26
CA SER A 5 5.23 -12.41 14.02
C SER A 5 6.70 -12.84 14.12
N ASP A 6 7.03 -13.74 15.05
CA ASP A 6 8.38 -14.28 15.21
C ASP A 6 8.79 -15.13 13.99
N GLN A 7 7.85 -15.90 13.44
CA GLN A 7 8.08 -16.64 12.19
C GLN A 7 8.30 -15.71 11.01
N ILE A 8 7.54 -14.62 10.89
CA ILE A 8 7.73 -13.61 9.84
C ILE A 8 9.11 -12.97 9.95
N ILE A 9 9.55 -12.64 11.17
CA ILE A 9 10.88 -12.06 11.41
C ILE A 9 11.99 -13.08 11.08
N ALA A 10 11.79 -14.35 11.42
CA ALA A 10 12.72 -15.41 11.03
C ALA A 10 12.86 -15.55 9.50
N TRP A 11 11.75 -15.36 8.76
CA TRP A 11 11.79 -15.26 7.30
C TRP A 11 12.52 -14.02 6.81
N ALA A 12 12.23 -12.84 7.38
CA ALA A 12 12.92 -11.60 7.06
C ALA A 12 14.44 -11.69 7.29
N ASN A 13 14.87 -12.37 8.36
CA ASN A 13 16.28 -12.59 8.68
C ASN A 13 17.01 -13.51 7.70
N LYS A 14 16.32 -14.21 6.79
CA LYS A 14 17.01 -14.94 5.70
C LYS A 14 17.76 -14.00 4.77
N SER A 15 17.38 -12.72 4.71
CA SER A 15 18.13 -11.68 3.99
C SER A 15 19.53 -11.41 4.52
N GLU A 16 19.95 -11.95 5.67
CA GLU A 16 21.36 -11.89 6.09
C GLU A 16 22.33 -12.50 5.06
N LYS A 17 21.85 -13.46 4.27
CA LYS A 17 22.63 -14.16 3.24
C LYS A 17 22.51 -13.51 1.86
N GLU A 18 21.75 -12.42 1.77
CA GLU A 18 21.50 -11.67 0.54
C GLU A 18 22.32 -10.35 0.57
N LYS A 19 22.54 -9.78 -0.61
CA LYS A 19 23.20 -8.47 -0.76
C LYS A 19 22.26 -7.36 -1.22
N ASP A 20 21.08 -7.75 -1.71
CA ASP A 20 20.04 -6.88 -2.27
C ASP A 20 18.79 -6.81 -1.38
N GLY A 21 18.81 -7.45 -0.20
CA GLY A 21 17.69 -7.48 0.73
C GLY A 21 16.38 -8.02 0.15
N ARG A 22 16.42 -8.84 -0.91
CA ARG A 22 15.25 -9.25 -1.68
C ARG A 22 14.15 -9.89 -0.84
N THR A 23 14.50 -10.76 0.10
CA THR A 23 13.53 -11.40 0.98
C THR A 23 12.88 -10.39 1.92
N LEU A 24 13.64 -9.44 2.47
CA LEU A 24 13.11 -8.35 3.30
C LEU A 24 12.15 -7.45 2.52
N ILE A 25 12.47 -7.11 1.28
CA ILE A 25 11.57 -6.35 0.39
C ILE A 25 10.25 -7.10 0.20
N GLN A 26 10.33 -8.41 -0.06
CA GLN A 26 9.15 -9.24 -0.26
C GLN A 26 8.27 -9.32 1.00
N VAL A 27 8.87 -9.52 2.18
CA VAL A 27 8.14 -9.49 3.46
C VAL A 27 7.47 -8.14 3.67
N THR A 28 8.19 -7.04 3.43
CA THR A 28 7.67 -5.67 3.58
C THR A 28 6.46 -5.45 2.67
N ARG A 29 6.55 -5.86 1.39
CA ARG A 29 5.46 -5.76 0.42
C ARG A 29 4.22 -6.54 0.85
N LEU A 30 4.39 -7.79 1.30
CA LEU A 30 3.26 -8.64 1.70
C LEU A 30 2.55 -8.08 2.94
N VAL A 31 3.30 -7.64 3.95
CA VAL A 31 2.73 -7.02 5.16
C VAL A 31 1.96 -5.75 4.79
N PHE A 32 2.54 -4.90 3.94
CA PHE A 32 1.90 -3.67 3.49
C PHE A 32 0.62 -3.92 2.69
N GLU A 33 0.64 -4.85 1.74
CA GLU A 33 -0.53 -5.21 0.94
C GLU A 33 -1.67 -5.74 1.82
N LYS A 34 -1.34 -6.52 2.85
CA LYS A 34 -2.33 -6.99 3.83
C LYS A 34 -2.89 -5.84 4.67
N ALA A 35 -2.03 -4.93 5.14
CA ALA A 35 -2.45 -3.79 5.94
C ALA A 35 -3.39 -2.82 5.21
N THR A 36 -3.17 -2.61 3.90
CA THR A 36 -4.02 -1.75 3.07
C THR A 36 -5.34 -2.41 2.66
N ASN A 37 -5.33 -3.73 2.45
CA ASN A 37 -6.56 -4.49 2.15
C ASN A 37 -7.47 -4.67 3.36
N GLU A 38 -6.89 -4.83 4.55
CA GLU A 38 -7.58 -5.25 5.76
C GLU A 38 -7.51 -4.15 6.83
N ALA A 39 -8.05 -2.97 6.51
CA ALA A 39 -7.96 -1.75 7.32
C ALA A 39 -8.44 -1.91 8.77
N THR A 40 -9.31 -2.88 9.07
CA THR A 40 -9.74 -3.19 10.44
C THR A 40 -8.56 -3.58 11.33
N TRP A 41 -7.54 -4.23 10.78
CA TRP A 41 -6.37 -4.72 11.51
C TRP A 41 -5.10 -3.87 11.31
N SER A 42 -5.23 -2.64 10.80
CA SER A 42 -4.08 -1.74 10.57
C SER A 42 -3.18 -1.57 11.80
N GLU A 43 -3.74 -1.48 13.01
CA GLU A 43 -2.96 -1.37 14.26
C GLU A 43 -2.10 -2.62 14.48
N MET A 44 -2.66 -3.81 14.29
CA MET A 44 -1.92 -5.07 14.41
C MET A 44 -0.78 -5.14 13.41
N TYR A 45 -1.00 -4.74 12.15
CA TYR A 45 0.04 -4.68 11.13
C TYR A 45 1.12 -3.64 11.46
N ALA A 46 0.75 -2.50 12.04
CA ALA A 46 1.73 -1.49 12.47
C ALA A 46 2.59 -2.01 13.62
N ARG A 47 2.00 -2.73 14.58
CA ARG A 47 2.74 -3.44 15.64
C ARG A 47 3.67 -4.50 15.08
N LEU A 48 3.28 -5.20 14.02
CA LEU A 48 4.16 -6.15 13.32
C LEU A 48 5.35 -5.42 12.68
N CYS A 49 5.13 -4.32 11.97
CA CYS A 49 6.22 -3.50 11.41
C CYS A 49 7.18 -3.02 12.51
N ARG A 50 6.65 -2.55 13.64
CA ARG A 50 7.46 -2.15 14.79
C ARG A 50 8.31 -3.31 15.32
N LYS A 51 7.70 -4.49 15.49
CA LYS A 51 8.43 -5.69 15.95
C LYS A 51 9.50 -6.13 14.96
N ILE A 52 9.24 -6.07 13.66
CA ILE A 52 10.26 -6.36 12.62
C ILE A 52 11.41 -5.37 12.71
N MET A 53 11.13 -4.07 12.82
CA MET A 53 12.18 -3.05 12.96
C MET A 53 13.09 -3.29 14.17
N GLU A 54 12.51 -3.69 15.31
CA GLU A 54 13.24 -3.89 16.56
C GLU A 54 14.02 -5.21 16.61
N GLN A 55 13.54 -6.26 15.93
CA GLN A 55 14.07 -7.63 16.09
C GLN A 55 14.76 -8.20 14.84
N ILE A 56 14.69 -7.50 13.69
CA ILE A 56 15.45 -7.91 12.52
C ILE A 56 16.95 -7.83 12.81
N SER A 57 17.70 -8.77 12.26
CA SER A 57 19.13 -8.85 12.46
C SER A 57 19.85 -7.60 11.95
N PRO A 58 20.82 -7.06 12.72
CA PRO A 58 21.63 -5.92 12.28
C PRO A 58 22.54 -6.25 11.08
N LYS A 59 22.66 -7.52 10.70
CA LYS A 59 23.44 -7.96 9.54
C LYS A 59 22.66 -7.92 8.22
N VAL A 60 21.34 -7.78 8.28
CA VAL A 60 20.52 -7.63 7.07
C VAL A 60 20.85 -6.27 6.45
N GLN A 61 21.33 -6.28 5.21
CA GLN A 61 21.75 -5.09 4.49
C GLN A 61 21.30 -5.14 3.02
N ASP A 62 21.33 -3.98 2.37
CA ASP A 62 21.23 -3.85 0.92
C ASP A 62 22.37 -2.94 0.46
N ASP A 63 23.28 -3.48 -0.36
CA ASP A 63 24.47 -2.79 -0.86
C ASP A 63 24.11 -1.56 -1.73
N SER A 64 22.91 -1.54 -2.31
CA SER A 64 22.40 -0.44 -3.13
C SER A 64 21.85 0.74 -2.30
N ILE A 65 21.56 0.52 -1.02
CA ILE A 65 20.93 1.53 -0.15
C ILE A 65 21.93 2.13 0.83
N LYS A 66 22.16 3.43 0.65
CA LYS A 66 23.03 4.23 1.51
C LYS A 66 22.26 5.37 2.16
N ASN A 67 22.80 5.89 3.26
CA ASN A 67 22.34 7.14 3.86
C ASN A 67 22.90 8.35 3.08
N ALA A 68 22.53 9.57 3.49
CA ALA A 68 23.00 10.80 2.86
C ALA A 68 24.53 10.98 2.91
N GLU A 69 25.20 10.32 3.85
CA GLU A 69 26.66 10.34 4.05
C GLU A 69 27.35 9.21 3.27
N GLY A 70 26.62 8.42 2.48
CA GLY A 70 27.16 7.28 1.72
C GLY A 70 27.43 6.02 2.55
N LYS A 71 27.06 6.01 3.84
CA LYS A 71 27.19 4.85 4.73
C LYS A 71 26.09 3.82 4.46
N PRO A 72 26.38 2.50 4.50
CA PRO A 72 25.36 1.46 4.36
C PRO A 72 24.32 1.55 5.48
N ILE A 73 23.06 1.29 5.13
CA ILE A 73 21.94 1.17 6.07
C ILE A 73 21.65 -0.32 6.27
N ALA A 74 21.51 -0.76 7.52
CA ALA A 74 21.30 -2.15 7.88
C ALA A 74 20.24 -2.33 8.98
N GLY A 75 19.77 -3.56 9.14
CA GLY A 75 18.82 -3.99 10.16
C GLY A 75 17.52 -3.20 10.15
N GLY A 76 17.07 -2.80 11.34
CA GLY A 76 15.80 -2.08 11.52
C GLY A 76 15.68 -0.79 10.71
N GLN A 77 16.78 -0.05 10.57
CA GLN A 77 16.79 1.20 9.78
C GLN A 77 16.57 0.94 8.29
N LEU A 78 17.10 -0.19 7.78
CA LEU A 78 16.87 -0.60 6.39
C LEU A 78 15.40 -0.97 6.18
N PHE A 79 14.84 -1.77 7.08
CA PHE A 79 13.41 -2.12 7.03
C PHE A 79 12.52 -0.88 7.08
N ARG A 80 12.82 0.07 7.98
CA ARG A 80 12.09 1.34 8.07
C ARG A 80 12.14 2.12 6.76
N LYS A 81 13.32 2.20 6.14
CA LYS A 81 13.49 2.87 4.84
C LYS A 81 12.65 2.21 3.74
N TYR A 82 12.62 0.88 3.66
CA TYR A 82 11.75 0.18 2.71
C TYR A 82 10.27 0.46 2.94
N LEU A 83 9.84 0.42 4.21
CA LEU A 83 8.46 0.68 4.55
C LEU A 83 8.04 2.11 4.19
N LEU A 84 8.88 3.11 4.46
CA LEU A 84 8.63 4.51 4.10
C LEU A 84 8.57 4.73 2.60
N ASN A 85 9.55 4.21 1.85
CA ASN A 85 9.56 4.29 0.39
C ASN A 85 8.28 3.67 -0.19
N ARG A 86 7.86 2.52 0.36
CA ARG A 86 6.63 1.85 -0.06
C ARG A 86 5.37 2.67 0.23
N CYS A 87 5.29 3.26 1.42
CA CYS A 87 4.19 4.15 1.78
C CYS A 87 4.11 5.34 0.83
N GLN A 88 5.25 5.94 0.49
CA GLN A 88 5.33 7.06 -0.45
C GLN A 88 4.85 6.65 -1.85
N GLU A 89 5.41 5.59 -2.43
CA GLU A 89 5.06 5.10 -3.76
C GLU A 89 3.56 4.80 -3.89
N ASP A 90 2.97 4.09 -2.93
CA ASP A 90 1.55 3.74 -2.95
C ASP A 90 0.65 4.96 -2.67
N PHE A 91 1.10 5.93 -1.87
CA PHE A 91 0.35 7.16 -1.63
C PHE A 91 0.31 8.05 -2.88
N GLU A 92 1.45 8.25 -3.54
CA GLU A 92 1.56 9.00 -4.80
C GLU A 92 0.74 8.32 -5.91
N ARG A 93 0.83 6.99 -6.06
CA ARG A 93 0.02 6.24 -7.03
C ARG A 93 -1.48 6.37 -6.74
N GLY A 94 -1.87 6.27 -5.47
CA GLY A 94 -3.27 6.41 -5.04
C GLY A 94 -3.83 7.82 -5.28
N TRP A 95 -3.00 8.84 -5.12
CA TRP A 95 -3.35 10.23 -5.41
C TRP A 95 -3.58 10.46 -6.91
N VAL A 96 -2.66 10.02 -7.76
CA VAL A 96 -2.78 10.14 -9.22
C VAL A 96 -4.02 9.41 -9.76
N ALA A 97 -4.32 8.22 -9.25
CA ALA A 97 -5.53 7.48 -9.63
C ALA A 97 -6.83 8.19 -9.18
N LYS A 98 -6.81 8.87 -8.03
CA LYS A 98 -7.95 9.65 -7.54
C LYS A 98 -8.20 10.90 -8.37
N GLU A 99 -7.14 11.60 -8.80
CA GLU A 99 -7.25 12.73 -9.72
C GLU A 99 -7.77 12.30 -11.10
N ALA A 100 -7.25 11.19 -11.64
CA ALA A 100 -7.70 10.65 -12.92
C ALA A 100 -9.17 10.21 -12.89
N THR A 101 -9.61 9.56 -11.81
CA THR A 101 -11.01 9.14 -11.65
C THR A 101 -11.95 10.33 -11.41
N ALA A 102 -11.52 11.36 -10.67
CA ALA A 102 -12.29 12.59 -10.50
C ALA A 102 -12.40 13.38 -11.81
N ALA A 103 -11.31 13.45 -12.60
CA ALA A 103 -11.31 14.08 -13.91
C ALA A 103 -12.20 13.31 -14.89
N ALA A 104 -12.13 11.97 -14.93
CA ALA A 104 -12.99 11.14 -15.76
C ALA A 104 -14.46 11.25 -15.36
N ALA A 105 -14.78 11.30 -14.05
CA ALA A 105 -16.14 11.52 -13.58
C ALA A 105 -16.66 12.93 -13.93
N ALA A 106 -15.79 13.96 -13.87
CA ALA A 106 -16.15 15.31 -14.28
C ALA A 106 -16.37 15.41 -15.81
N SER A 107 -15.51 14.78 -16.62
CA SER A 107 -15.67 14.70 -18.07
C SER A 107 -16.93 13.93 -18.45
N LYS A 108 -17.21 12.81 -17.77
CA LYS A 108 -18.41 12.01 -17.99
C LYS A 108 -19.67 12.76 -17.57
N ALA A 109 -19.65 13.52 -16.48
CA ALA A 109 -20.77 14.39 -16.11
C ALA A 109 -21.03 15.53 -17.12
N ILE A 110 -20.00 16.02 -17.80
CA ILE A 110 -20.13 17.01 -18.89
C ILE A 110 -20.70 16.35 -20.15
N GLU A 111 -20.25 15.14 -20.49
CA GLU A 111 -20.78 14.34 -21.61
C GLU A 111 -22.22 13.89 -21.35
N ASP A 112 -22.54 13.45 -20.13
CA ASP A 112 -23.88 13.05 -19.71
C ASP A 112 -24.83 14.27 -19.70
N GLN A 113 -24.41 15.46 -19.28
CA GLN A 113 -25.22 16.69 -19.43
C GLN A 113 -25.48 17.07 -20.90
N ALA A 114 -24.50 16.81 -21.79
CA ALA A 114 -24.66 17.03 -23.22
C ALA A 114 -25.53 15.94 -23.90
N ALA A 115 -25.56 14.72 -23.34
CA ALA A 115 -26.36 13.59 -23.83
C ALA A 115 -27.79 13.59 -23.27
N GLU A 116 -28.00 14.02 -22.01
CA GLU A 116 -29.32 14.21 -21.39
C GLU A 116 -30.14 15.29 -22.12
N SER A 117 -29.47 16.30 -22.66
CA SER A 117 -30.12 17.29 -23.54
C SER A 117 -30.48 16.72 -24.93
N ALA A 118 -30.07 15.48 -25.25
CA ALA A 118 -30.36 14.79 -26.52
C ALA A 118 -31.17 13.48 -26.37
N SER A 119 -31.36 12.92 -25.17
CA SER A 119 -31.92 11.56 -25.01
C SER A 119 -32.83 11.37 -23.79
N GLN A 120 -34.02 11.96 -23.83
CA GLN A 120 -35.17 11.44 -23.08
C GLN A 120 -35.61 10.11 -23.68
N GLN A 121 -34.99 8.98 -23.30
CA GLN A 121 -35.52 7.60 -23.28
C GLN A 121 -34.39 6.55 -23.38
N LYS A 122 -34.01 5.95 -22.24
CA LYS A 122 -33.35 4.64 -21.99
C LYS A 122 -32.80 4.74 -20.55
N GLY A 123 -32.99 3.85 -19.58
CA GLY A 123 -33.54 2.50 -19.46
C GLY A 123 -32.66 1.76 -18.43
N ASP A 124 -33.21 1.37 -17.27
CA ASP A 124 -32.55 0.82 -16.06
C ASP A 124 -31.42 -0.23 -16.25
N GLY A 125 -31.33 -0.89 -17.41
CA GLY A 125 -30.37 -1.99 -17.64
C GLY A 125 -28.91 -1.57 -17.83
N GLU A 126 -28.63 -0.33 -18.25
CA GLU A 126 -27.25 0.15 -18.41
C GLU A 126 -26.56 0.42 -17.06
N GLU A 127 -27.31 0.88 -16.04
CA GLU A 127 -26.79 1.10 -14.69
C GLU A 127 -26.43 -0.23 -13.99
N GLU A 128 -27.24 -1.28 -14.19
CA GLU A 128 -26.98 -2.60 -13.63
C GLU A 128 -25.70 -3.23 -14.24
N ILE A 129 -25.51 -3.13 -15.56
CA ILE A 129 -24.31 -3.66 -16.24
C ILE A 129 -23.03 -2.92 -15.79
N VAL A 130 -23.11 -1.61 -15.55
CA VAL A 130 -21.99 -0.81 -15.02
C VAL A 130 -21.62 -1.22 -13.59
N LEU A 131 -22.61 -1.53 -12.73
CA LEU A 131 -22.40 -1.96 -11.35
C LEU A 131 -21.67 -3.32 -11.25
N TYR A 132 -21.89 -4.22 -12.22
CA TYR A 132 -21.24 -5.54 -12.27
C TYR A 132 -19.98 -5.59 -13.15
N SER A 133 -19.53 -4.46 -13.69
CA SER A 133 -18.32 -4.41 -14.52
C SER A 133 -17.05 -4.69 -13.71
N GLU A 134 -16.06 -5.37 -14.31
CA GLU A 134 -14.76 -5.59 -13.68
C GLU A 134 -14.05 -4.27 -13.31
N GLU A 135 -14.28 -3.21 -14.11
CA GLU A 135 -13.76 -1.87 -13.86
C GLU A 135 -14.33 -1.25 -12.57
N TYR A 136 -15.63 -1.42 -12.31
CA TYR A 136 -16.25 -0.95 -11.07
C TYR A 136 -15.67 -1.66 -9.83
N TYR A 137 -15.52 -2.99 -9.89
CA TYR A 137 -14.91 -3.75 -8.80
C TYR A 137 -13.45 -3.34 -8.57
N ALA A 138 -12.68 -3.07 -9.63
CA ALA A 138 -11.31 -2.57 -9.54
C ALA A 138 -11.26 -1.18 -8.88
N ALA A 139 -12.17 -0.27 -9.25
CA ALA A 139 -12.25 1.08 -8.68
C ALA A 139 -12.62 1.06 -7.18
N GLN A 140 -13.61 0.24 -6.79
CA GLN A 140 -13.98 0.08 -5.38
C GLN A 140 -12.84 -0.53 -4.55
N LYS A 141 -12.14 -1.53 -5.10
CA LYS A 141 -10.96 -2.12 -4.46
C LYS A 141 -9.86 -1.08 -4.26
N ALA A 142 -9.56 -0.28 -5.29
CA ALA A 142 -8.57 0.79 -5.21
C ALA A 142 -8.94 1.84 -4.16
N LYS A 143 -10.22 2.25 -4.11
CA LYS A 143 -10.73 3.18 -3.08
C LYS A 143 -10.56 2.61 -1.66
N ARG A 144 -10.93 1.34 -1.46
CA ARG A 144 -10.77 0.66 -0.15
C ARG A 144 -9.31 0.58 0.27
N GLN A 145 -8.42 0.22 -0.65
CA GLN A 145 -6.98 0.14 -0.40
C GLN A 145 -6.38 1.52 -0.07
N GLY A 146 -6.81 2.57 -0.76
CA GLY A 146 -6.37 3.94 -0.48
C GLY A 146 -6.78 4.43 0.91
N LEU A 147 -8.02 4.16 1.34
CA LEU A 147 -8.44 4.47 2.71
C LEU A 147 -7.71 3.62 3.75
N GLY A 148 -7.49 2.34 3.45
CA GLY A 148 -6.70 1.43 4.28
C GLY A 148 -5.26 1.89 4.43
N LEU A 149 -4.66 2.44 3.36
CA LEU A 149 -3.33 3.03 3.37
C LEU A 149 -3.25 4.23 4.31
N ILE A 150 -4.17 5.19 4.22
CA ILE A 150 -4.17 6.37 5.10
C ILE A 150 -4.27 5.94 6.56
N LYS A 151 -5.16 5.00 6.87
CA LYS A 151 -5.30 4.46 8.23
C LYS A 151 -4.00 3.78 8.68
N PHE A 152 -3.40 2.95 7.84
CA PHE A 152 -2.18 2.23 8.16
C PHE A 152 -0.99 3.17 8.40
N ILE A 153 -0.81 4.21 7.57
CA ILE A 153 0.20 5.25 7.79
C ILE A 153 -0.02 5.94 9.14
N GLY A 154 -1.28 6.23 9.51
CA GLY A 154 -1.60 6.81 10.81
C GLY A 154 -1.19 5.91 11.99
N GLU A 155 -1.42 4.60 11.89
CA GLU A 155 -0.99 3.64 12.92
C GLU A 155 0.53 3.47 12.98
N LEU A 156 1.22 3.50 11.84
CA LEU A 156 2.69 3.52 11.78
C LEU A 156 3.26 4.76 12.47
N PHE A 157 2.69 5.93 12.20
CA PHE A 157 3.11 7.20 12.79
C PHE A 157 3.01 7.19 14.32
N LYS A 158 1.91 6.65 14.88
CA LYS A 158 1.75 6.51 16.34
C LYS A 158 2.85 5.67 16.99
N LEU A 159 3.41 4.71 16.26
CA LEU A 159 4.49 3.83 16.72
C LEU A 159 5.88 4.32 16.32
N GLN A 160 6.01 5.57 15.84
CA GLN A 160 7.28 6.14 15.37
C GLN A 160 7.98 5.28 14.31
N MET A 161 7.19 4.61 13.47
CA MET A 161 7.68 3.85 12.32
C MET A 161 7.94 4.72 11.11
#